data_AF-M5UP21-F1
#
_entry.id   AF-M5UP21-F1
#
_cell.length_a   1.000
_cell.length_b   1.000
_cell.length_c   1.000
_cell.angle_alpha   90.00
_cell.angle_beta   90.00
_cell.angle_gamma   90.00
#
_symmetry.space_group_name_H-M   'P 1'
#
loop_
_entity.id
_entity.type
_entity.pdbx_description
1 polymer ?
#
loop_
_entity_poly.entity_id
_entity_poly.type
_entity_poly.pdbx_seq_one_letter_code
_entity_poly.pdbx_strand_id
1 'polypeptide(L)'
;MLALRKAIRATRDLYNQPLSTQVMPPSAVMQACVAFGSDAELLINARTRQKVNAVGALCWNYPCAGKRLLVATQQNVIPRIGHGLQSKRGELLATFAMAAISVENEIRIGESSGTIGDLVRWEQSNVRSGVDLSRVLFALSTYLSPDVTWTNSKGETWSLDRIAEEELNRRVSVTKADAIDRLIGLTRYVVCARRHDLPRTGRHLQVERYVARFHDHAIQLQGRDGKWGPLYFGYSASTDPNALSRQIVGSTDQESLFSTGNILLWLTMSLTPEQLQTPEIVRAAIAVNNGLASNRKRNKLSTFSPHELDMSMRCVRAISEYNRRVFEAAEHSAEHSKVAAKETNEMK
;
A
#
# COMPACT_ATOMS: atom_id res chain seq x y z
N MET A 1 -21.29 14.28 0.00
CA MET A 1 -19.82 14.36 0.20
C MET A 1 -19.41 14.62 1.64
N LEU A 2 -19.92 15.66 2.33
CA LEU A 2 -19.53 15.96 3.73
C LEU A 2 -19.78 14.80 4.72
N ALA A 3 -20.93 14.12 4.61
CA ALA A 3 -21.25 12.96 5.45
C ALA A 3 -20.26 11.80 5.24
N LEU A 4 -19.87 11.52 3.99
CA LEU A 4 -18.89 10.49 3.64
C LEU A 4 -17.51 10.83 4.23
N ARG A 5 -17.06 12.09 4.13
CA ARG A 5 -15.81 12.55 4.75
C ARG A 5 -15.78 12.25 6.25
N LYS A 6 -16.82 12.64 6.99
CA LYS A 6 -16.92 12.38 8.43
C LYS A 6 -16.93 10.88 8.74
N ALA A 7 -17.68 10.09 7.96
CA ALA A 7 -17.75 8.65 8.15
C ALA A 7 -16.40 7.95 7.90
N ILE A 8 -15.67 8.33 6.84
CA ILE A 8 -14.33 7.77 6.56
C ILE A 8 -13.35 8.07 7.69
N ARG A 9 -13.29 9.31 8.16
CA ARG A 9 -12.41 9.70 9.26
C ARG A 9 -12.74 8.92 10.54
N ALA A 10 -14.03 8.83 10.89
CA ALA A 10 -14.46 8.04 12.04
C ALA A 10 -14.11 6.53 11.91
N THR A 11 -14.30 5.94 10.73
CA THR A 11 -13.94 4.54 10.48
C THR A 11 -12.44 4.31 10.56
N ARG A 12 -11.62 5.22 10.02
CA ARG A 12 -10.16 5.16 10.15
C ARG A 12 -9.75 5.15 11.62
N ASP A 13 -10.31 6.04 12.44
CA ASP A 13 -9.98 6.16 13.86
C ASP A 13 -10.36 4.90 14.64
N LEU A 14 -11.46 4.22 14.26
CA LEU A 14 -11.82 2.92 14.85
C LEU A 14 -10.77 1.84 14.62
N TYR A 15 -10.00 1.89 13.53
CA TYR A 15 -8.94 0.92 13.26
C TYR A 15 -7.56 1.38 13.75
N ASN A 16 -7.40 2.66 14.09
CA ASN A 16 -6.14 3.20 14.61
C ASN A 16 -5.93 2.84 16.09
N GLN A 17 -5.90 1.53 16.37
CA GLN A 17 -5.68 0.97 17.69
C GLN A 17 -4.25 0.43 17.78
N PRO A 18 -3.55 0.63 18.92
CA PRO A 18 -2.19 0.17 19.07
C PRO A 18 -2.11 -1.35 19.06
N LEU A 19 -1.28 -1.90 18.17
CA LEU A 19 -1.08 -3.34 18.05
C LEU A 19 -0.06 -3.84 19.10
N SER A 20 -0.35 -4.95 19.77
CA SER A 20 0.56 -5.51 20.79
C SER A 20 1.72 -6.29 20.15
N THR A 21 2.95 -5.89 20.46
CA THR A 21 4.16 -6.61 19.99
C THR A 21 4.32 -7.98 20.64
N GLN A 22 3.55 -8.31 21.68
CA GLN A 22 3.60 -9.63 22.30
C GLN A 22 2.94 -10.71 21.42
N VAL A 23 1.91 -10.33 20.66
CA VAL A 23 1.10 -11.27 19.86
C VAL A 23 1.14 -10.99 18.36
N MET A 24 1.35 -9.73 17.97
CA MET A 24 1.39 -9.35 16.56
C MET A 24 2.80 -9.50 16.01
N PRO A 25 2.98 -10.22 14.88
CA PRO A 25 4.28 -10.39 14.26
C PRO A 25 4.68 -9.16 13.42
N PRO A 26 5.94 -9.06 12.95
CA PRO A 26 6.39 -7.91 12.15
C PRO A 26 5.54 -7.61 10.90
N SER A 27 5.01 -8.64 10.22
CA SER A 27 4.03 -8.46 9.12
C SER A 27 2.84 -7.59 9.53
N ALA A 28 2.22 -7.88 10.66
CA ALA A 28 1.09 -7.10 11.17
C ALA A 28 1.46 -5.65 11.47
N VAL A 29 2.66 -5.43 12.00
CA VAL A 29 3.22 -4.09 12.24
C VAL A 29 3.40 -3.35 10.92
N MET A 30 3.94 -4.00 9.89
CA MET A 30 4.07 -3.39 8.56
C MET A 30 2.69 -2.99 8.00
N GLN A 31 1.66 -3.81 8.16
CA GLN A 31 0.31 -3.46 7.68
C GLN A 31 -0.29 -2.27 8.43
N ALA A 32 -0.03 -2.12 9.74
CA ALA A 32 -0.41 -0.91 10.47
C ALA A 32 0.33 0.33 9.94
N CYS A 33 1.63 0.22 9.64
CA CYS A 33 2.40 1.30 9.01
C CYS A 33 1.87 1.65 7.61
N VAL A 34 1.43 0.67 6.81
CA VAL A 34 0.80 0.94 5.51
C VAL A 34 -0.49 1.74 5.69
N ALA A 35 -1.34 1.35 6.65
CA ALA A 35 -2.62 2.01 6.91
C ALA A 35 -2.48 3.43 7.48
N PHE A 36 -1.62 3.62 8.47
CA PHE A 36 -1.56 4.84 9.29
C PHE A 36 -0.25 5.63 9.15
N GLY A 37 0.73 5.12 8.40
CA GLY A 37 2.02 5.80 8.23
C GLY A 37 2.75 5.97 9.55
N SER A 38 3.27 7.17 9.79
CA SER A 38 3.92 7.57 11.03
C SER A 38 2.98 7.61 12.25
N ASP A 39 1.66 7.63 12.07
CA ASP A 39 0.70 7.66 13.19
C ASP A 39 0.49 6.27 13.82
N ALA A 40 1.01 5.21 13.20
CA ALA A 40 0.85 3.86 13.69
C ALA A 40 1.56 3.68 15.05
N GLU A 41 0.82 3.22 16.05
CA GLU A 41 1.34 2.94 17.39
C GLU A 41 1.37 1.43 17.70
N LEU A 42 2.32 1.01 18.53
CA LEU A 42 2.41 -0.33 19.07
C LEU A 42 2.37 -0.31 20.59
N LEU A 43 1.79 -1.34 21.17
CA LEU A 43 1.81 -1.62 22.61
C LEU A 43 2.97 -2.59 22.90
N ILE A 44 4.06 -2.11 23.48
CA ILE A 44 5.23 -2.95 23.79
C ILE A 44 5.14 -3.65 25.15
N ASN A 45 4.32 -3.09 26.05
CA ASN A 45 4.04 -3.69 27.34
C ASN A 45 2.57 -3.50 27.69
N ALA A 46 1.84 -4.62 27.73
CA ALA A 46 0.41 -4.61 28.01
C ALA A 46 0.08 -4.17 29.45
N ARG A 47 0.99 -4.44 30.42
CA ARG A 47 0.77 -4.09 31.83
C ARG A 47 0.96 -2.60 32.08
N THR A 48 2.02 -2.01 31.55
CA THR A 48 2.31 -0.58 31.72
C THR A 48 1.59 0.30 30.69
N ARG A 49 0.92 -0.32 29.71
CA ARG A 49 0.32 0.32 28.55
C ARG A 49 1.29 1.21 27.76
N GLN A 50 2.59 0.89 27.81
CA GLN A 50 3.61 1.66 27.13
C GLN A 50 3.46 1.52 25.62
N LYS A 51 3.34 2.67 24.95
CA LYS A 51 3.23 2.76 23.49
C LYS A 51 4.53 3.24 22.86
N VAL A 52 4.78 2.80 21.65
CA VAL A 52 5.87 3.30 20.79
C VAL A 52 5.38 3.47 19.37
N ASN A 53 6.09 4.28 18.60
CA ASN A 53 5.86 4.41 17.17
C ASN A 53 6.16 3.09 16.42
N ALA A 54 5.29 2.67 15.51
CA ALA A 54 5.43 1.41 14.78
C ALA A 54 6.58 1.43 13.76
N VAL A 55 6.77 2.54 13.04
CA VAL A 55 7.90 2.72 12.12
C VAL A 55 9.21 2.68 12.92
N GLY A 56 9.27 3.39 14.04
CA GLY A 56 10.41 3.32 14.97
C GLY A 56 10.67 1.90 15.47
N ALA A 57 9.63 1.15 15.84
CA ALA A 57 9.80 -0.24 16.26
C ALA A 57 10.38 -1.13 15.14
N LEU A 58 9.96 -0.94 13.89
CA LEU A 58 10.54 -1.66 12.74
C LEU A 58 12.00 -1.26 12.48
N CYS A 59 12.30 0.03 12.49
CA CYS A 59 13.65 0.55 12.27
C CYS A 59 14.63 0.12 13.38
N TRP A 60 14.18 -0.03 14.63
CA TRP A 60 15.00 -0.52 15.75
C TRP A 60 14.96 -2.05 15.87
N ASN A 61 14.41 -2.73 14.86
CA ASN A 61 14.26 -4.17 14.78
C ASN A 61 13.65 -4.78 16.06
N TYR A 62 12.68 -4.08 16.65
CA TYR A 62 12.05 -4.43 17.91
C TYR A 62 11.38 -5.81 17.78
N PRO A 63 11.57 -6.72 18.75
CA PRO A 63 11.00 -8.06 18.66
C PRO A 63 9.47 -8.01 18.73
N CYS A 64 8.81 -8.60 17.74
CA CYS A 64 7.35 -8.67 17.64
C CYS A 64 6.93 -10.14 17.50
N ALA A 65 6.05 -10.62 18.39
CA ALA A 65 5.68 -12.03 18.56
C ALA A 65 6.91 -12.96 18.59
N GLY A 66 7.96 -12.55 19.32
CA GLY A 66 9.23 -13.28 19.42
C GLY A 66 10.10 -13.27 18.15
N LYS A 67 9.72 -12.52 17.11
CA LYS A 67 10.43 -12.46 15.83
C LYS A 67 11.11 -11.12 15.61
N ARG A 68 12.28 -11.17 14.99
CA ARG A 68 13.00 -10.00 14.48
C ARG A 68 12.97 -10.01 12.96
N LEU A 69 12.63 -8.85 12.38
CA LEU A 69 12.43 -8.68 10.95
C LEU A 69 13.75 -8.58 10.19
N LEU A 70 14.72 -7.90 10.80
CA LEU A 70 15.99 -7.59 10.18
C LEU A 70 17.11 -8.45 10.78
N VAL A 71 18.12 -8.72 9.96
CA VAL A 71 19.41 -9.28 10.38
C VAL A 71 20.50 -8.36 9.86
N ALA A 72 21.49 -8.08 10.68
CA ALA A 72 22.68 -7.36 10.27
C ALA A 72 23.75 -8.34 9.78
N THR A 73 24.46 -7.96 8.74
CA THR A 73 25.77 -8.51 8.37
C THR A 73 26.80 -7.38 8.47
N GLN A 74 28.09 -7.67 8.25
CA GLN A 74 29.13 -6.64 8.32
C GLN A 74 28.86 -5.40 7.42
N GLN A 75 28.10 -5.57 6.34
CA GLN A 75 27.93 -4.53 5.31
C GLN A 75 26.47 -4.26 4.94
N ASN A 76 25.52 -5.08 5.39
CA ASN A 76 24.13 -5.00 4.93
C ASN A 76 23.12 -5.22 6.06
N VAL A 77 22.01 -4.48 5.95
CA VAL A 77 20.76 -4.77 6.65
C VAL A 77 19.91 -5.66 5.74
N ILE A 78 19.58 -6.86 6.22
CA ILE A 78 18.85 -7.86 5.44
C ILE A 78 17.46 -8.06 6.04
N PRO A 79 16.39 -7.74 5.29
CA PRO A 79 15.04 -7.98 5.75
C PRO A 79 14.65 -9.44 5.46
N ARG A 80 14.18 -10.15 6.48
CA ARG A 80 13.86 -11.59 6.40
C ARG A 80 12.50 -11.82 5.75
N ILE A 81 12.38 -12.92 5.00
CA ILE A 81 11.13 -13.38 4.38
C ILE A 81 10.70 -14.67 5.07
N GLY A 82 9.41 -14.82 5.35
CA GLY A 82 8.84 -16.00 5.98
C GLY A 82 7.58 -15.69 6.80
N HIS A 83 6.97 -16.74 7.37
CA HIS A 83 5.74 -16.60 8.15
C HIS A 83 5.89 -15.60 9.30
N GLY A 84 5.03 -14.58 9.33
CA GLY A 84 5.06 -13.48 10.30
C GLY A 84 6.10 -12.38 10.02
N LEU A 85 7.03 -12.59 9.10
CA LEU A 85 8.03 -11.59 8.69
C LEU A 85 7.52 -10.87 7.44
N GLN A 86 8.34 -10.70 6.40
CA GLN A 86 7.81 -10.36 5.08
C GLN A 86 7.24 -11.60 4.39
N SER A 87 6.08 -11.45 3.76
CA SER A 87 5.47 -12.45 2.89
C SER A 87 6.17 -12.49 1.52
N LYS A 88 6.65 -11.33 1.03
CA LYS A 88 7.31 -11.19 -0.26
C LYS A 88 8.50 -10.23 -0.17
N ARG A 89 9.39 -10.32 -1.15
CA ARG A 89 10.52 -9.41 -1.29
C ARG A 89 10.06 -7.96 -1.46
N GLY A 90 10.84 -7.02 -0.91
CA GLY A 90 10.56 -5.59 -0.99
C GLY A 90 9.37 -5.12 -0.15
N GLU A 91 8.70 -5.99 0.62
CA GLU A 91 7.52 -5.60 1.40
C GLU A 91 7.84 -4.58 2.49
N LEU A 92 8.94 -4.75 3.22
CA LEU A 92 9.36 -3.77 4.22
C LEU A 92 9.71 -2.43 3.58
N LEU A 93 10.48 -2.44 2.48
CA LEU A 93 10.87 -1.21 1.81
C LEU A 93 9.67 -0.49 1.19
N ALA A 94 8.72 -1.24 0.61
CA ALA A 94 7.46 -0.71 0.12
C ALA A 94 6.59 -0.16 1.26
N THR A 95 6.59 -0.80 2.42
CA THR A 95 5.90 -0.30 3.63
C THR A 95 6.43 1.07 4.02
N PHE A 96 7.76 1.23 4.11
CA PHE A 96 8.36 2.52 4.40
C PHE A 96 8.04 3.56 3.33
N ALA A 97 8.06 3.17 2.05
CA ALA A 97 7.71 4.07 0.95
C ALA A 97 6.23 4.51 1.02
N MET A 98 5.30 3.62 1.37
CA MET A 98 3.88 3.95 1.55
C MET A 98 3.63 4.85 2.77
N ALA A 99 4.44 4.66 3.82
CA ALA A 99 4.45 5.47 5.02
C ALA A 99 5.23 6.80 4.86
N ALA A 100 5.75 7.09 3.66
CA ALA A 100 6.53 8.30 3.34
C ALA A 100 7.74 8.52 4.25
N ILE A 101 8.42 7.44 4.65
CA ILE A 101 9.63 7.51 5.46
C ILE A 101 10.83 7.84 4.56
N SER A 102 11.73 8.71 5.04
CA SER A 102 12.87 9.17 4.23
C SER A 102 13.94 8.08 4.11
N VAL A 103 14.74 8.14 3.05
CA VAL A 103 15.81 7.15 2.80
C VAL A 103 16.95 7.26 3.82
N GLU A 104 17.08 8.43 4.45
CA GLU A 104 18.07 8.76 5.47
C GLU A 104 17.67 8.26 6.87
N ASN A 105 16.43 7.81 7.07
CA ASN A 105 15.97 7.31 8.36
C ASN A 105 16.86 6.14 8.84
N GLU A 106 17.30 6.24 10.09
CA GLU A 106 18.18 5.26 10.71
C GLU A 106 17.48 3.91 10.94
N ILE A 107 18.24 2.83 10.75
CA ILE A 107 17.91 1.47 11.14
C ILE A 107 18.96 1.00 12.15
N ARG A 108 18.51 0.43 13.27
CA ARG A 108 19.38 -0.11 14.33
C ARG A 108 19.10 -1.58 14.60
N ILE A 109 20.15 -2.39 14.65
CA ILE A 109 20.12 -3.83 14.93
C ILE A 109 21.24 -4.15 15.93
N GLY A 110 20.90 -4.14 17.22
CA GLY A 110 21.93 -4.27 18.27
C GLY A 110 22.89 -3.09 18.19
N GLU A 111 24.18 -3.38 18.02
CA GLU A 111 25.25 -2.37 17.87
C GLU A 111 25.43 -1.91 16.41
N SER A 112 24.87 -2.63 15.45
CA SER A 112 24.93 -2.23 14.03
C SER A 112 23.89 -1.16 13.72
N SER A 113 24.30 -0.10 13.04
CA SER A 113 23.42 0.91 12.48
C SER A 113 23.52 0.96 10.95
N GLY A 114 22.47 1.47 10.32
CA GLY A 114 22.36 1.70 8.89
C GLY A 114 21.19 2.64 8.62
N THR A 115 20.72 2.66 7.38
CA THR A 115 19.64 3.54 6.91
C THR A 115 18.66 2.79 6.02
N ILE A 116 17.51 3.39 5.75
CA ILE A 116 16.63 2.89 4.67
C ILE A 116 17.36 2.87 3.32
N GLY A 117 18.32 3.76 3.09
CA GLY A 117 19.22 3.72 1.93
C GLY A 117 20.04 2.44 1.80
N ASP A 118 20.43 1.82 2.92
CA ASP A 118 21.06 0.50 2.90
C ASP A 118 20.09 -0.58 2.45
N LEU A 119 18.81 -0.50 2.85
CA LEU A 119 17.77 -1.41 2.34
C LEU A 119 17.52 -1.20 0.83
N VAL A 120 17.56 0.04 0.34
CA VAL A 120 17.46 0.33 -1.10
C VAL A 120 18.59 -0.35 -1.87
N ARG A 121 19.84 -0.19 -1.42
CA ARG A 121 21.03 -0.83 -2.02
C ARG A 121 20.95 -2.36 -1.96
N TRP A 122 20.45 -2.89 -0.85
CA TRP A 122 20.24 -4.33 -0.69
C TRP A 122 19.23 -4.86 -1.71
N GLU A 123 18.07 -4.21 -1.86
CA GLU A 123 17.06 -4.62 -2.83
C GLU A 123 17.58 -4.49 -4.27
N GLN A 124 18.27 -3.39 -4.62
CA GLN A 124 18.93 -3.20 -5.91
C GLN A 124 19.89 -4.36 -6.25
N SER A 125 20.75 -4.73 -5.31
CA SER A 125 21.72 -5.83 -5.48
C SER A 125 21.04 -7.18 -5.65
N ASN A 126 19.83 -7.34 -5.12
CA ASN A 126 19.12 -8.61 -5.09
C ASN A 126 18.03 -8.74 -6.16
N VAL A 127 17.73 -7.72 -6.97
CA VAL A 127 16.76 -7.84 -8.07
C VAL A 127 17.15 -8.98 -9.03
N ARG A 128 16.15 -9.77 -9.48
CA ARG A 128 16.30 -10.90 -10.41
C ARG A 128 15.16 -10.91 -11.42
N SER A 129 15.41 -11.42 -12.61
CA SER A 129 14.37 -11.69 -13.61
C SER A 129 13.48 -12.87 -13.21
N GLY A 130 12.25 -12.90 -13.73
CA GLY A 130 11.33 -14.03 -13.57
C GLY A 130 10.70 -14.21 -12.18
N VAL A 131 10.87 -13.26 -11.26
CA VAL A 131 10.22 -13.26 -9.93
C VAL A 131 9.23 -12.10 -9.81
N ASP A 132 8.40 -12.11 -8.77
CA ASP A 132 7.52 -10.98 -8.45
C ASP A 132 8.33 -9.80 -7.91
N LEU A 133 8.39 -8.72 -8.69
CA LEU A 133 9.08 -7.47 -8.36
C LEU A 133 8.11 -6.33 -8.06
N SER A 134 6.80 -6.58 -7.90
CA SER A 134 5.78 -5.53 -7.76
C SER A 134 6.07 -4.54 -6.63
N ARG A 135 6.40 -5.05 -5.44
CA ARG A 135 6.71 -4.23 -4.25
C ARG A 135 8.08 -3.57 -4.34
N VAL A 136 9.05 -4.25 -4.98
CA VAL A 136 10.36 -3.67 -5.28
C VAL A 136 10.22 -2.50 -6.26
N LEU A 137 9.42 -2.64 -7.32
CA LEU A 137 9.14 -1.56 -8.27
C LEU A 137 8.50 -0.37 -7.57
N PHE A 138 7.50 -0.61 -6.72
CA PHE A 138 6.86 0.44 -5.94
C PHE A 138 7.88 1.20 -5.06
N ALA A 139 8.68 0.45 -4.31
CA ALA A 139 9.68 0.98 -3.40
C ALA A 139 10.78 1.76 -4.14
N LEU A 140 11.43 1.14 -5.13
CA LEU A 140 12.53 1.77 -5.87
C LEU A 140 12.05 2.98 -6.69
N SER A 141 10.85 2.93 -7.27
CA SER A 141 10.25 4.11 -7.94
C SER A 141 9.90 5.25 -6.96
N THR A 142 9.95 4.99 -5.65
CA THR A 142 9.76 6.03 -4.62
C THR A 142 11.09 6.68 -4.23
N TYR A 143 12.17 5.91 -4.15
CA TYR A 143 13.44 6.36 -3.61
C TYR A 143 14.49 6.72 -4.68
N LEU A 144 14.35 6.21 -5.91
CA LEU A 144 15.32 6.45 -6.98
C LEU A 144 14.77 7.42 -8.02
N SER A 145 15.68 8.20 -8.60
CA SER A 145 15.43 8.92 -9.85
C SER A 145 15.27 7.94 -11.02
N PRO A 146 14.46 8.27 -12.03
CA PRO A 146 14.10 7.33 -13.10
C PRO A 146 15.24 6.98 -14.06
N ASP A 147 16.28 7.81 -14.12
CA ASP A 147 17.50 7.64 -14.92
C ASP A 147 18.55 6.74 -14.25
N VAL A 148 18.35 6.37 -12.98
CA VAL A 148 19.30 5.53 -12.24
C VAL A 148 19.36 4.12 -12.82
N THR A 149 20.57 3.72 -13.23
CA THR A 149 20.94 2.35 -13.55
C THR A 149 21.89 1.79 -12.51
N TRP A 150 21.79 0.49 -12.20
CA TRP A 150 22.69 -0.17 -11.26
C TRP A 150 23.02 -1.59 -11.71
N THR A 151 24.05 -2.19 -11.10
CA THR A 151 24.42 -3.59 -11.34
C THR A 151 24.00 -4.45 -10.15
N ASN A 152 23.28 -5.54 -10.40
CA ASN A 152 22.91 -6.46 -9.32
C ASN A 152 24.09 -7.40 -8.95
N SER A 153 23.93 -8.23 -7.92
CA SER A 153 24.98 -9.18 -7.51
C SER A 153 25.22 -10.35 -8.47
N LYS A 154 24.49 -10.42 -9.59
CA LYS A 154 24.76 -11.33 -10.71
C LYS A 154 25.51 -10.65 -11.86
N GLY A 155 25.89 -9.38 -11.71
CA GLY A 155 26.57 -8.62 -12.76
C GLY A 155 25.64 -8.09 -13.84
N GLU A 156 24.32 -8.17 -13.65
CA GLU A 156 23.34 -7.70 -14.63
C GLU A 156 23.03 -6.22 -14.41
N THR A 157 22.88 -5.45 -15.50
CA THR A 157 22.44 -4.05 -15.44
C THR A 157 20.93 -3.95 -15.31
N TRP A 158 20.47 -3.21 -14.30
CA TRP A 158 19.07 -2.98 -13.98
C TRP A 158 18.75 -1.49 -13.97
N SER A 159 17.49 -1.20 -14.26
CA SER A 159 16.86 0.12 -14.22
C SER A 159 15.39 -0.04 -13.81
N LEU A 160 14.72 1.05 -13.45
CA LEU A 160 13.27 1.01 -13.20
C LEU A 160 12.50 0.53 -14.43
N ASP A 161 12.93 0.94 -15.63
CA ASP A 161 12.35 0.50 -16.91
C ASP A 161 12.43 -1.00 -17.11
N ARG A 162 13.58 -1.61 -16.78
CA ARG A 162 13.75 -3.07 -16.85
C ARG A 162 12.86 -3.79 -15.83
N ILE A 163 12.72 -3.27 -14.61
CA ILE A 163 11.78 -3.87 -13.64
C ILE A 163 10.35 -3.77 -14.15
N ALA A 164 9.94 -2.62 -14.68
CA ALA A 164 8.61 -2.43 -15.25
C ALA A 164 8.37 -3.37 -16.44
N GLU A 165 9.39 -3.64 -17.25
CA GLU A 165 9.35 -4.65 -18.31
C GLU A 165 9.10 -6.07 -17.81
N GLU A 166 9.90 -6.52 -16.85
CA GLU A 166 9.77 -7.84 -16.24
C GLU A 166 8.37 -8.01 -15.65
N GLU A 167 7.86 -6.98 -14.95
CA GLU A 167 6.51 -6.98 -14.43
C GLU A 167 5.45 -7.02 -15.52
N LEU A 168 5.61 -6.26 -16.61
CA LEU A 168 4.69 -6.31 -17.75
C LEU A 168 4.61 -7.71 -18.39
N ASN A 169 5.75 -8.41 -18.49
CA ASN A 169 5.87 -9.72 -19.11
C ASN A 169 5.51 -10.88 -18.16
N ARG A 170 5.50 -10.65 -16.85
CA ARG A 170 5.17 -11.66 -15.85
C ARG A 170 3.72 -12.12 -15.97
N ARG A 171 3.49 -13.43 -15.90
CA ARG A 171 2.14 -14.00 -15.77
C ARG A 171 1.64 -13.81 -14.35
N VAL A 172 0.51 -13.14 -14.19
CA VAL A 172 -0.09 -12.85 -12.88
C VAL A 172 -1.52 -13.37 -12.86
N SER A 173 -1.87 -14.06 -11.78
CA SER A 173 -3.24 -14.50 -11.53
C SER A 173 -4.10 -13.29 -11.20
N VAL A 174 -5.10 -13.03 -12.05
CA VAL A 174 -6.05 -11.91 -11.89
C VAL A 174 -7.08 -12.14 -10.78
N THR A 175 -7.09 -13.34 -10.17
CA THR A 175 -7.98 -13.72 -9.07
C THR A 175 -7.39 -13.46 -7.68
N LYS A 176 -6.18 -12.88 -7.60
CA LYS A 176 -5.45 -12.68 -6.35
C LYS A 176 -5.00 -11.23 -6.17
N ALA A 177 -4.70 -10.85 -4.92
CA ALA A 177 -4.15 -9.55 -4.55
C ALA A 177 -2.87 -9.18 -5.31
N ASP A 178 -2.11 -10.17 -5.78
CA ASP A 178 -0.89 -10.03 -6.58
C ASP A 178 -1.10 -9.19 -7.85
N ALA A 179 -2.27 -9.28 -8.48
CA ALA A 179 -2.61 -8.45 -9.63
C ALA A 179 -2.69 -6.96 -9.25
N ILE A 180 -3.21 -6.67 -8.06
CA ILE A 180 -3.32 -5.31 -7.53
C ILE A 180 -1.95 -4.79 -7.11
N ASP A 181 -1.14 -5.59 -6.41
CA ASP A 181 0.22 -5.21 -6.03
C ASP A 181 1.06 -4.83 -7.27
N ARG A 182 0.95 -5.60 -8.36
CA ARG A 182 1.59 -5.26 -9.65
C ARG A 182 1.09 -3.93 -10.21
N LEU A 183 -0.22 -3.71 -10.22
CA LEU A 183 -0.80 -2.46 -10.72
C LEU A 183 -0.35 -1.25 -9.89
N ILE A 184 -0.26 -1.38 -8.57
CA ILE A 184 0.27 -0.35 -7.66
C ILE A 184 1.74 -0.04 -7.97
N GLY A 185 2.58 -1.07 -8.16
CA GLY A 185 3.99 -0.89 -8.56
C GLY A 185 4.13 -0.16 -9.89
N LEU A 186 3.40 -0.60 -10.92
CA LEU A 186 3.39 0.03 -12.25
C LEU A 186 2.85 1.47 -12.21
N THR A 187 1.82 1.72 -11.39
CA THR A 187 1.29 3.07 -11.17
C THR A 187 2.35 3.98 -10.57
N ARG A 188 3.08 3.50 -9.57
CA ARG A 188 4.12 4.29 -8.91
C ARG A 188 5.28 4.62 -9.86
N TYR A 189 5.66 3.69 -10.72
CA TYR A 189 6.63 3.93 -11.80
C TYR A 189 6.20 5.07 -12.73
N VAL A 190 4.95 5.07 -13.20
CA VAL A 190 4.41 6.16 -14.06
C VAL A 190 4.36 7.49 -13.29
N VAL A 191 3.95 7.48 -12.02
CA VAL A 191 3.93 8.69 -11.18
C VAL A 191 5.34 9.24 -10.96
N CYS A 192 6.34 8.39 -10.77
CA CYS A 192 7.73 8.81 -10.67
C CYS A 192 8.21 9.51 -11.94
N ALA A 193 7.94 8.93 -13.11
CA ALA A 193 8.30 9.52 -14.40
C ALA A 193 7.64 10.89 -14.62
N ARG A 194 6.33 11.01 -14.30
CA ARG A 194 5.60 12.29 -14.39
C ARG A 194 6.15 13.36 -13.46
N ARG A 195 6.61 12.99 -12.26
CA ARG A 195 7.23 13.94 -11.30
C ARG A 195 8.57 14.48 -11.77
N HIS A 196 9.23 13.79 -12.68
CA HIS A 196 10.51 14.18 -13.28
C HIS A 196 10.33 14.69 -14.72
N ASP A 197 9.11 15.04 -15.11
CA ASP A 197 8.76 15.56 -16.44
C ASP A 197 9.28 14.70 -17.60
N LEU A 198 9.39 13.38 -17.39
CA LEU A 198 9.87 12.48 -18.43
C LEU A 198 8.84 12.37 -19.57
N PRO A 199 9.29 12.31 -20.83
CA PRO A 199 8.40 12.13 -21.96
C PRO A 199 7.54 10.87 -21.85
N ARG A 200 6.25 11.00 -22.16
CA ARG A 200 5.29 9.88 -22.22
C ARG A 200 5.49 9.04 -23.48
N THR A 201 6.65 8.41 -23.58
CA THR A 201 7.07 7.58 -24.73
C THR A 201 7.63 6.25 -24.24
N GLY A 202 7.95 5.34 -25.18
CA GLY A 202 8.60 4.07 -24.87
C GLY A 202 7.90 3.27 -23.76
N ARG A 203 8.67 2.85 -22.75
CA ARG A 203 8.20 2.03 -21.62
C ARG A 203 7.12 2.74 -20.80
N HIS A 204 7.30 4.03 -20.50
CA HIS A 204 6.34 4.79 -19.72
C HIS A 204 4.95 4.80 -20.37
N LEU A 205 4.89 5.02 -21.69
CA LEU A 205 3.62 4.99 -22.43
C LEU A 205 2.99 3.59 -22.44
N GLN A 206 3.80 2.53 -22.57
CA GLN A 206 3.30 1.15 -22.51
C GLN A 206 2.68 0.82 -21.15
N VAL A 207 3.37 1.17 -20.06
CA VAL A 207 2.86 0.95 -18.69
C VAL A 207 1.61 1.79 -18.44
N GLU A 208 1.60 3.05 -18.86
CA GLU A 208 0.45 3.93 -18.70
C GLU A 208 -0.79 3.39 -19.42
N ARG A 209 -0.64 2.93 -20.68
CA ARG A 209 -1.71 2.26 -21.42
C ARG A 209 -2.17 0.97 -20.74
N TYR A 210 -1.23 0.19 -20.19
CA TYR A 210 -1.56 -1.03 -19.45
C TYR A 210 -2.42 -0.71 -18.23
N VAL A 211 -2.02 0.26 -17.41
CA VAL A 211 -2.77 0.71 -16.22
C VAL A 211 -4.15 1.24 -16.63
N ALA A 212 -4.23 2.06 -17.68
CA ALA A 212 -5.50 2.62 -18.17
C ALA A 212 -6.50 1.53 -18.60
N ARG A 213 -6.05 0.47 -19.30
CA ARG A 213 -6.95 -0.65 -19.66
C ARG A 213 -7.53 -1.35 -18.43
N PHE A 214 -6.77 -1.46 -17.35
CA PHE A 214 -7.29 -2.02 -16.11
C PHE A 214 -8.27 -1.08 -15.42
N HIS A 215 -8.18 0.25 -15.62
CA HIS A 215 -9.20 1.18 -15.11
C HIS A 215 -10.54 0.86 -15.75
N ASP A 216 -10.58 0.81 -17.09
CA ASP A 216 -11.81 0.49 -17.84
C ASP A 216 -12.36 -0.87 -17.42
N HIS A 217 -11.48 -1.88 -17.32
CA HIS A 217 -11.87 -3.22 -16.91
C HIS A 217 -12.42 -3.28 -15.47
N ALA A 218 -11.78 -2.56 -14.53
CA ALA A 218 -12.26 -2.49 -13.16
C ALA A 218 -13.66 -1.87 -13.10
N ILE A 219 -13.90 -0.76 -13.82
CA ILE A 219 -15.22 -0.13 -13.84
C ILE A 219 -16.29 -1.06 -14.43
N GLN A 220 -15.97 -1.79 -15.51
CA GLN A 220 -16.91 -2.75 -16.12
C GLN A 220 -17.30 -3.91 -15.19
N LEU A 221 -16.37 -4.37 -14.35
CA LEU A 221 -16.61 -5.46 -13.41
C LEU A 221 -17.29 -5.04 -12.11
N GLN A 222 -17.44 -3.74 -11.86
CA GLN A 222 -17.99 -3.26 -10.59
C GLN A 222 -19.49 -3.58 -10.50
N GLY A 223 -19.91 -4.14 -9.37
CA GLY A 223 -21.32 -4.35 -9.05
C GLY A 223 -22.06 -3.02 -8.84
N ARG A 224 -23.40 -3.07 -8.93
CA ARG A 224 -24.27 -1.90 -8.67
C ARG A 224 -24.12 -1.36 -7.23
N ASP A 225 -23.72 -2.21 -6.30
CA ASP A 225 -23.44 -1.86 -4.90
C ASP A 225 -22.06 -1.20 -4.70
N GLY A 226 -21.28 -1.02 -5.77
CA GLY A 226 -19.95 -0.43 -5.75
C GLY A 226 -18.83 -1.41 -5.39
N LYS A 227 -19.14 -2.68 -5.17
CA LYS A 227 -18.15 -3.70 -4.81
C LYS A 227 -17.62 -4.44 -6.03
N TRP A 228 -16.43 -4.99 -5.88
CA TRP A 228 -15.90 -6.03 -6.75
C TRP A 228 -16.06 -7.39 -6.11
N GLY A 229 -16.17 -8.43 -6.94
CA GLY A 229 -16.30 -9.79 -6.46
C GLY A 229 -15.08 -10.27 -5.66
N PRO A 230 -15.22 -11.39 -4.94
CA PRO A 230 -14.18 -11.93 -4.06
C PRO A 230 -12.91 -12.39 -4.80
N LEU A 231 -12.95 -12.55 -6.12
CA LEU A 231 -11.82 -12.96 -6.96
C LEU A 231 -11.29 -11.81 -7.83
N TYR A 232 -11.26 -10.58 -7.30
CA TYR A 232 -10.66 -9.42 -7.97
C TYR A 232 -11.18 -9.25 -9.41
N PHE A 233 -10.30 -9.26 -10.41
CA PHE A 233 -10.67 -9.13 -11.83
C PHE A 233 -11.07 -10.46 -12.49
N GLY A 234 -10.91 -11.59 -11.79
CA GLY A 234 -11.30 -12.91 -12.30
C GLY A 234 -12.68 -13.37 -11.82
N TYR A 235 -13.39 -12.59 -11.02
CA TYR A 235 -14.75 -12.92 -10.62
C TYR A 235 -15.73 -12.67 -11.77
N SER A 236 -16.59 -13.65 -12.03
CA SER A 236 -17.77 -13.50 -12.90
C SER A 236 -19.01 -13.92 -12.12
N ALA A 237 -20.16 -13.32 -12.42
CA ALA A 237 -21.45 -13.79 -11.88
C ALA A 237 -21.75 -15.26 -12.27
N SER A 238 -21.08 -15.78 -13.30
CA SER A 238 -21.16 -17.18 -13.74
C SER A 238 -20.12 -18.10 -13.08
N THR A 239 -19.31 -17.62 -12.12
CA THR A 239 -18.33 -18.45 -11.43
C THR A 239 -19.04 -19.51 -10.57
N ASP A 240 -18.69 -20.78 -10.77
CA ASP A 240 -19.22 -21.91 -9.98
C ASP A 240 -18.99 -21.68 -8.47
N PRO A 241 -20.04 -21.71 -7.63
CA PRO A 241 -19.92 -21.52 -6.18
C PRO A 241 -18.95 -22.50 -5.51
N ASN A 242 -18.85 -23.74 -6.01
CA ASN A 242 -17.92 -24.73 -5.45
C ASN A 242 -16.46 -24.42 -5.83
N ALA A 243 -16.22 -23.94 -7.05
CA ALA A 243 -14.90 -23.45 -7.46
C ALA A 243 -14.50 -22.16 -6.72
N LEU A 244 -15.48 -21.31 -6.39
CA LEU A 244 -15.27 -20.10 -5.61
C LEU A 244 -14.85 -20.43 -4.17
N SER A 245 -15.57 -21.35 -3.49
CA SER A 245 -15.27 -21.71 -2.10
C SER A 245 -13.87 -22.32 -1.90
N ARG A 246 -13.30 -22.96 -2.93
CA ARG A 246 -11.91 -23.46 -2.92
C ARG A 246 -10.84 -22.37 -3.07
N GLN A 247 -11.21 -21.19 -3.55
CA GLN A 247 -10.26 -20.10 -3.85
C GLN A 247 -10.25 -18.99 -2.80
N ILE A 248 -11.33 -18.85 -2.02
CA ILE A 248 -11.48 -17.81 -1.00
C ILE A 248 -11.11 -18.36 0.38
N VAL A 249 -10.63 -17.48 1.28
CA VAL A 249 -10.22 -17.85 2.64
C VAL A 249 -11.36 -17.63 3.63
N GLY A 250 -12.07 -16.50 3.52
CA GLY A 250 -13.23 -16.13 4.33
C GLY A 250 -14.57 -16.31 3.62
N SER A 251 -15.61 -15.64 4.16
CA SER A 251 -16.90 -15.56 3.50
C SER A 251 -16.84 -14.72 2.22
N THR A 252 -17.73 -15.00 1.28
CA THR A 252 -17.84 -14.26 0.01
C THR A 252 -17.95 -12.75 0.23
N ASP A 253 -18.76 -12.30 1.19
CA ASP A 253 -18.95 -10.88 1.47
C ASP A 253 -17.68 -10.22 2.03
N GLN A 254 -16.96 -10.92 2.90
CA GLN A 254 -15.72 -10.41 3.49
C GLN A 254 -14.61 -10.33 2.43
N GLU A 255 -14.49 -11.35 1.58
CA GLU A 255 -13.49 -11.37 0.52
C GLU A 255 -13.83 -10.38 -0.60
N SER A 256 -15.11 -10.15 -0.88
CA SER A 256 -15.57 -9.05 -1.74
C SER A 256 -15.20 -7.69 -1.16
N LEU A 257 -15.35 -7.47 0.15
CA LEU A 257 -14.90 -6.25 0.81
C LEU A 257 -13.38 -6.07 0.66
N PHE A 258 -12.59 -7.13 0.86
CA PHE A 258 -11.13 -7.10 0.74
C PHE A 258 -10.67 -6.82 -0.69
N SER A 259 -11.24 -7.50 -1.68
CA SER A 259 -11.04 -7.23 -3.10
C SER A 259 -11.38 -5.78 -3.45
N THR A 260 -12.52 -5.29 -2.97
CA THR A 260 -12.98 -3.92 -3.21
C THR A 260 -12.02 -2.89 -2.61
N GLY A 261 -11.54 -3.09 -1.38
CA GLY A 261 -10.58 -2.19 -0.74
C GLY A 261 -9.23 -2.17 -1.46
N ASN A 262 -8.74 -3.32 -1.91
CA ASN A 262 -7.50 -3.40 -2.68
C ASN A 262 -7.61 -2.72 -4.04
N ILE A 263 -8.68 -2.98 -4.80
CA ILE A 263 -8.92 -2.30 -6.08
C ILE A 263 -9.07 -0.80 -5.87
N LEU A 264 -9.85 -0.38 -4.87
CA LEU A 264 -10.01 1.03 -4.52
C LEU A 264 -8.67 1.68 -4.16
N LEU A 265 -7.81 1.01 -3.39
CA LEU A 265 -6.47 1.52 -3.07
C LEU A 265 -5.65 1.79 -4.33
N TRP A 266 -5.65 0.88 -5.28
CA TRP A 266 -4.95 1.11 -6.54
C TRP A 266 -5.58 2.26 -7.35
N LEU A 267 -6.91 2.34 -7.42
CA LEU A 267 -7.63 3.41 -8.11
C LEU A 267 -7.35 4.78 -7.48
N THR A 268 -7.29 4.87 -6.15
CA THR A 268 -6.96 6.12 -5.45
C THR A 268 -5.53 6.56 -5.70
N MET A 269 -4.61 5.67 -6.07
CA MET A 269 -3.24 6.02 -6.42
C MET A 269 -3.05 6.38 -7.89
N SER A 270 -3.92 5.89 -8.78
CA SER A 270 -3.73 5.96 -10.23
C SER A 270 -4.64 6.94 -10.96
N LEU A 271 -5.83 7.22 -10.44
CA LEU A 271 -6.81 8.12 -11.04
C LEU A 271 -6.51 9.60 -10.76
N THR A 272 -7.08 10.49 -11.56
CA THR A 272 -7.08 11.95 -11.32
C THR A 272 -8.08 12.33 -10.21
N PRO A 273 -7.94 13.52 -9.58
CA PRO A 273 -8.92 14.01 -8.59
C PRO A 273 -10.36 14.07 -9.11
N GLU A 274 -10.55 14.34 -10.41
CA GLU A 274 -11.86 14.40 -11.06
C GLU A 274 -12.45 13.00 -11.22
N GLN A 275 -11.63 12.05 -11.70
CA GLN A 275 -12.04 10.64 -11.82
C GLN A 275 -12.37 10.01 -10.47
N LEU A 276 -11.70 10.41 -9.39
CA LEU A 276 -12.01 9.94 -8.04
C LEU A 276 -13.41 10.35 -7.56
N GLN A 277 -14.01 11.37 -8.15
CA GLN A 277 -15.35 11.85 -7.82
C GLN A 277 -16.45 11.23 -8.69
N THR A 278 -16.10 10.34 -9.62
CA THR A 278 -17.10 9.61 -10.40
C THR A 278 -17.98 8.73 -9.51
N PRO A 279 -19.26 8.52 -9.87
CA PRO A 279 -20.19 7.75 -9.05
C PRO A 279 -19.68 6.35 -8.68
N GLU A 280 -18.97 5.68 -9.59
CA GLU A 280 -18.38 4.35 -9.44
C GLU A 280 -17.39 4.31 -8.26
N ILE A 281 -16.47 5.27 -8.22
CA ILE A 281 -15.43 5.33 -7.20
C ILE A 281 -16.00 5.79 -5.86
N VAL A 282 -16.95 6.73 -5.87
CA VAL A 282 -17.66 7.15 -4.66
C VAL A 282 -18.43 5.97 -4.04
N ARG A 283 -19.12 5.16 -4.85
CA ARG A 283 -19.81 3.95 -4.37
C ARG A 283 -18.83 2.94 -3.76
N ALA A 284 -17.68 2.71 -4.40
CA ALA A 284 -16.63 1.85 -3.84
C ALA A 284 -16.14 2.36 -2.47
N ALA A 285 -15.84 3.66 -2.34
CA ALA A 285 -15.42 4.26 -1.09
C ALA A 285 -16.48 4.12 0.02
N ILE A 286 -17.76 4.32 -0.31
CA ILE A 286 -18.88 4.08 0.60
C ILE A 286 -18.95 2.60 1.01
N ALA A 287 -18.85 1.68 0.05
CA ALA A 287 -18.94 0.24 0.31
C ALA A 287 -17.81 -0.25 1.23
N VAL A 288 -16.57 0.19 0.99
CA VAL A 288 -15.42 -0.14 1.84
C VAL A 288 -15.59 0.44 3.24
N ASN A 289 -15.95 1.73 3.33
CA ASN A 289 -16.19 2.39 4.62
C ASN A 289 -17.26 1.66 5.43
N ASN A 290 -18.41 1.36 4.81
CA ASN A 290 -19.52 0.72 5.50
C ASN A 290 -19.16 -0.70 5.94
N GLY A 291 -18.46 -1.48 5.09
CA GLY A 291 -18.00 -2.83 5.45
C GLY A 291 -17.03 -2.83 6.62
N LEU A 292 -16.07 -1.89 6.63
CA LEU A 292 -15.14 -1.71 7.75
C LEU A 292 -15.87 -1.28 9.04
N ALA A 293 -16.80 -0.32 8.93
CA ALA A 293 -17.56 0.19 10.07
C ALA A 293 -18.54 -0.85 10.65
N SER A 294 -19.09 -1.74 9.82
CA SER A 294 -19.98 -2.82 10.27
C SER A 294 -19.22 -4.01 10.87
N ASN A 295 -17.93 -4.16 10.60
CA ASN A 295 -17.14 -5.29 11.09
C ASN A 295 -17.04 -5.27 12.62
N ARG A 296 -17.74 -6.20 13.29
CA ARG A 296 -17.78 -6.28 14.76
C ARG A 296 -16.42 -6.62 15.38
N LYS A 297 -15.56 -7.36 14.67
CA LYS A 297 -14.23 -7.73 15.18
C LYS A 297 -13.32 -6.52 15.34
N ARG A 298 -13.58 -5.40 14.64
CA ARG A 298 -12.72 -4.19 14.65
C ARG A 298 -12.34 -3.71 16.05
N ASN A 299 -13.18 -3.93 17.07
CA ASN A 299 -12.93 -3.53 18.46
C ASN A 299 -11.79 -4.32 19.14
N LYS A 300 -11.33 -5.43 18.55
CA LYS A 300 -10.23 -6.27 19.06
C LYS A 300 -9.39 -6.76 17.89
N LEU A 301 -8.54 -5.90 17.34
CA LEU A 301 -7.68 -6.24 16.18
C LEU A 301 -6.73 -7.41 16.45
N SER A 302 -6.41 -7.70 17.72
CA SER A 302 -5.60 -8.86 18.11
C SER A 302 -6.24 -10.22 17.84
N THR A 303 -7.54 -10.28 17.55
CA THR A 303 -8.24 -11.52 17.19
C THR A 303 -8.26 -11.79 15.69
N PHE A 304 -7.75 -10.87 14.88
CA PHE A 304 -7.70 -11.03 13.44
C PHE A 304 -6.67 -12.09 13.09
N SER A 305 -6.99 -12.94 12.13
CA SER A 305 -5.96 -13.70 11.43
C SER A 305 -5.01 -12.73 10.69
N PRO A 306 -3.77 -13.16 10.36
CA PRO A 306 -2.85 -12.32 9.58
C PRO A 306 -3.44 -11.83 8.25
N HIS A 307 -4.21 -12.68 7.56
CA HIS A 307 -4.90 -12.33 6.31
C HIS A 307 -5.99 -11.27 6.54
N GLU A 308 -6.85 -11.47 7.54
CA GLU A 308 -7.90 -10.50 7.86
C GLU A 308 -7.31 -9.14 8.22
N LEU A 309 -6.21 -9.12 8.97
CA LEU A 309 -5.55 -7.88 9.36
C LEU A 309 -4.94 -7.17 8.15
N ASP A 310 -4.16 -7.87 7.33
CA ASP A 310 -3.55 -7.34 6.11
C ASP A 310 -4.61 -6.72 5.20
N MET A 311 -5.65 -7.49 4.87
CA MET A 311 -6.71 -7.00 3.98
C MET A 311 -7.50 -5.84 4.60
N SER A 312 -7.78 -5.87 5.91
CA SER A 312 -8.48 -4.77 6.57
C SER A 312 -7.64 -3.49 6.61
N MET A 313 -6.33 -3.60 6.85
CA MET A 313 -5.42 -2.46 6.85
C MET A 313 -5.27 -1.86 5.45
N ARG A 314 -5.26 -2.68 4.40
CA ARG A 314 -5.32 -2.20 3.01
C ARG A 314 -6.62 -1.47 2.70
N CYS A 315 -7.77 -1.97 3.18
CA CYS A 315 -9.05 -1.27 3.08
C CYS A 315 -9.03 0.09 3.79
N VAL A 316 -8.46 0.15 5.01
CA VAL A 316 -8.29 1.41 5.77
C VAL A 316 -7.37 2.36 5.01
N ARG A 317 -6.28 1.86 4.43
CA ARG A 317 -5.39 2.66 3.57
C ARG A 317 -6.13 3.21 2.36
N ALA A 318 -6.97 2.41 1.70
CA ALA A 318 -7.75 2.84 0.54
C ALA A 318 -8.63 4.06 0.86
N ILE A 319 -9.40 4.00 1.95
CA ILE A 319 -10.28 5.11 2.35
C ILE A 319 -9.48 6.31 2.88
N SER A 320 -8.33 6.08 3.51
CA SER A 320 -7.44 7.15 3.98
C SER A 320 -6.84 7.92 2.80
N GLU A 321 -6.37 7.20 1.78
CA GLU A 321 -5.84 7.78 0.55
C GLU A 321 -6.93 8.50 -0.25
N TYR A 322 -8.15 7.96 -0.30
CA TYR A 322 -9.30 8.64 -0.87
C TYR A 322 -9.59 9.96 -0.13
N ASN A 323 -9.63 9.95 1.20
CA ASN A 323 -9.87 11.15 2.00
C ASN A 323 -8.78 12.21 1.76
N ARG A 324 -7.51 11.79 1.71
CA ARG A 324 -6.36 12.67 1.42
C ARG A 324 -6.51 13.35 0.05
N ARG A 325 -6.85 12.58 -0.98
CA ARG A 325 -6.89 13.08 -2.36
C ARG A 325 -8.16 13.83 -2.74
N VAL A 326 -9.28 13.55 -2.10
CA VAL A 326 -10.57 14.15 -2.44
C VAL A 326 -11.00 15.24 -1.47
N PHE A 327 -10.81 15.03 -0.16
CA PHE A 327 -11.29 15.96 0.86
C PHE A 327 -10.20 16.92 1.35
N GLU A 328 -9.04 16.40 1.75
CA GLU A 328 -7.95 17.25 2.28
C GLU A 328 -7.36 18.15 1.18
N ALA A 329 -7.16 17.61 -0.03
CA ALA A 329 -6.71 18.41 -1.17
C ALA A 329 -7.67 19.59 -1.50
N ALA A 330 -8.98 19.35 -1.39
CA ALA A 330 -9.98 20.40 -1.60
C ALA A 330 -9.99 21.43 -0.45
N GLU A 331 -9.79 21.00 0.80
CA GLU A 331 -9.64 21.86 1.98
C GLU A 331 -8.44 22.80 1.82
N HIS A 332 -7.26 22.26 1.46
CA HIS A 332 -6.06 23.06 1.23
C HIS A 332 -6.21 24.06 0.08
N SER A 333 -6.84 23.65 -1.03
CA SER A 333 -7.08 24.54 -2.17
C SER A 333 -8.01 25.72 -1.80
N ALA A 334 -9.01 25.46 -0.95
CA ALA A 334 -9.93 26.48 -0.46
C ALA A 334 -9.25 27.45 0.53
N GLU A 335 -8.34 26.96 1.37
CA GLU A 335 -7.55 27.80 2.28
C GLU A 335 -6.61 28.73 1.51
N HIS A 336 -5.86 28.22 0.54
CA HIS A 336 -4.97 29.03 -0.30
C HIS A 336 -5.75 30.13 -1.05
N SER A 337 -6.94 29.82 -1.57
CA SER A 337 -7.78 30.80 -2.26
C SER A 337 -8.29 31.92 -1.33
N LYS A 338 -8.60 31.59 -0.06
CA LYS A 338 -9.01 32.59 0.95
C LYS A 338 -7.87 33.50 1.37
N VAL A 339 -6.66 32.98 1.49
CA VAL A 339 -5.46 33.78 1.82
C VAL A 339 -5.17 34.77 0.69
N ALA A 340 -5.14 34.31 -0.57
CA ALA A 340 -4.92 35.18 -1.73
C ALA A 340 -5.99 36.28 -1.87
N ALA A 341 -7.26 35.96 -1.60
CA ALA A 341 -8.35 36.93 -1.62
C ALA A 341 -8.22 38.00 -0.52
N LYS A 342 -7.66 37.64 0.65
CA LYS A 342 -7.42 38.57 1.75
C LYS A 342 -6.28 39.54 1.44
N GLU A 343 -5.18 39.06 0.88
CA GLU A 343 -4.04 39.89 0.47
C GLU A 343 -4.41 40.90 -0.63
N THR A 344 -5.28 40.49 -1.56
CA THR A 344 -5.77 41.38 -2.64
C THR A 344 -6.67 42.50 -2.10
N ASN A 345 -7.34 42.29 -0.96
CA ASN A 345 -8.24 43.25 -0.34
C ASN A 345 -7.53 44.17 0.66
N GLU A 346 -6.34 43.81 1.15
CA GLU A 346 -5.48 44.68 1.97
C GLU A 346 -4.55 45.58 1.12
N MET A 347 -4.47 45.33 -0.19
CA MET A 347 -3.77 46.18 -1.17
C MET A 347 -4.68 47.21 -1.89
N LYS A 348 -5.95 47.29 -1.52
CA LYS A 348 -6.91 48.33 -1.95
C LYS A 348 -7.29 49.18 -0.75
#